data_AF-A0A2S6SRW5-F1
#
_entry.id   AF-A0A2S6SRW5-F1
#
_cell.length_a   1.000
_cell.length_b   1.000
_cell.length_c   1.000
_cell.angle_alpha   90.00
_cell.angle_beta   90.00
_cell.angle_gamma   90.00
#
_symmetry.space_group_name_H-M   'P 1'
#
loop_
_entity.id
_entity.type
_entity.pdbx_description
1 polymer ?
#
loop_
_entity_poly.entity_id
_entity_poly.type
_entity_poly.pdbx_seq_one_letter_code
_entity_poly.pdbx_strand_id
1 'polypeptide(L)' 'ILKLGKKPKSSIKFNWKLYNLSSGELMDDNDYTFSPGKAMTSLNDKKL' A
#
# COMPACT_ATOMS: atom_id res chain seq x y z
N ILE A 1 21.70 -1.51 -4.78
CA ILE A 1 21.04 -0.55 -3.85
C ILE A 1 19.92 0.15 -4.61
N LEU A 2 18.66 -0.04 -4.21
CA LEU A 2 17.50 0.62 -4.81
C LEU A 2 17.58 2.13 -4.55
N LYS A 3 17.77 2.94 -5.59
CA LYS A 3 17.72 4.40 -5.50
C LYS A 3 16.25 4.84 -5.51
N LEU A 4 15.60 4.73 -4.36
CA LEU A 4 14.34 5.44 -4.13
C LEU A 4 14.66 6.94 -4.28
N GLY A 5 13.95 7.65 -5.16
CA GLY A 5 14.26 9.03 -5.54
C GLY A 5 14.17 10.05 -4.38
N LYS A 6 13.94 11.32 -4.70
CA LYS A 6 13.76 12.36 -3.66
C LYS A 6 12.68 11.93 -2.65
N LYS A 7 12.98 12.04 -1.35
CA LYS A 7 11.98 11.78 -0.29
C LYS A 7 10.73 12.60 -0.60
N PRO A 8 9.54 11.97 -0.67
CA PRO A 8 8.30 12.70 -0.93
C PRO A 8 8.13 13.82 0.10
N LYS A 9 7.81 15.02 -0.37
CA LYS A 9 7.45 16.16 0.50
C LYS A 9 5.94 16.26 0.72
N SER A 10 5.15 15.50 -0.04
CA SER A 10 3.70 15.40 0.04
C SER A 10 3.30 13.96 0.35
N SER A 11 2.06 13.80 0.82
CA SER A 11 1.44 12.49 0.94
C SER A 11 1.26 11.82 -0.42
N ILE A 12 1.39 10.50 -0.46
CA ILE A 12 1.22 9.66 -1.64
C ILE A 12 0.20 8.57 -1.30
N LYS A 13 -0.83 8.45 -2.12
CA LYS A 13 -1.81 7.39 -2.01
C LYS A 13 -1.37 6.17 -2.83
N PHE A 14 -1.35 5.02 -2.20
CA PHE A 14 -1.10 3.72 -2.82
C PHE A 14 -2.42 2.93 -2.82
N ASN A 15 -3.08 2.87 -3.97
CA ASN A 15 -4.24 2.03 -4.18
C ASN A 15 -3.81 0.80 -4.98
N TRP A 16 -3.92 -0.37 -4.39
CA TRP A 16 -3.69 -1.62 -5.10
C TRP A 16 -4.67 -2.68 -4.62
N LYS A 17 -5.00 -3.59 -5.54
CA LYS A 17 -5.87 -4.74 -5.29
C LYS A 17 -5.15 -5.99 -5.71
N LEU A 18 -5.20 -7.02 -4.89
CA LEU A 18 -4.63 -8.32 -5.18
C LEU A 18 -5.75 -9.29 -5.52
N TYR A 19 -5.63 -9.96 -6.66
CA TYR A 19 -6.59 -10.95 -7.12
C TYR A 19 -5.92 -12.32 -7.20
N ASN A 20 -6.68 -13.35 -6.84
CA ASN A 20 -6.32 -14.73 -7.13
C ASN A 20 -6.40 -14.95 -8.65
N LEU A 21 -5.31 -15.37 -9.28
CA LEU A 21 -5.25 -15.56 -10.73
C LEU A 21 -6.16 -16.69 -11.24
N SER A 22 -6.44 -17.69 -10.41
CA SER A 22 -7.22 -18.87 -10.78
C SER A 22 -8.72 -18.70 -10.55
N SER A 23 -9.12 -18.10 -9.43
CA SER A 23 -10.54 -17.88 -9.10
C SER A 23 -11.05 -16.49 -9.48
N GLY A 24 -10.16 -15.52 -9.70
CA GLY A 24 -10.52 -14.11 -9.89
C GLY A 24 -10.96 -13.41 -8.59
N GLU A 25 -10.90 -14.09 -7.45
CA GLU A 25 -11.35 -13.56 -6.17
C GLU A 25 -10.42 -12.45 -5.68
N LEU A 26 -11.01 -11.40 -5.11
CA LEU A 26 -10.29 -10.34 -4.43
C LEU A 26 -9.70 -10.89 -3.13
N MET A 27 -8.38 -10.92 -3.06
CA MET A 27 -7.65 -11.41 -1.89
C MET A 27 -7.30 -10.27 -0.92
N ASP A 28 -7.05 -9.08 -1.46
CA ASP A 28 -6.66 -7.91 -0.66
C ASP A 28 -7.00 -6.61 -1.41
N ASP A 29 -7.33 -5.56 -0.66
CA ASP A 29 -7.68 -4.22 -1.15
C ASP A 29 -7.06 -3.16 -0.23
N ASN A 30 -5.93 -2.60 -0.67
CA ASN A 30 -5.18 -1.66 0.12
C ASN A 30 -5.49 -0.22 -0.29
N ASP A 31 -6.00 0.56 0.67
CA ASP A 31 -6.25 1.99 0.55
C ASP A 31 -5.24 2.85 1.36
N TYR A 32 -3.95 2.52 1.28
CA TYR A 32 -2.95 3.18 2.11
C TYR A 32 -2.56 4.57 1.57
N THR A 33 -2.43 5.54 2.48
CA THR A 33 -1.83 6.85 2.19
C THR A 33 -0.57 7.05 3.00
N PHE A 34 0.59 7.04 2.33
CA PHE A 34 1.85 7.46 2.91
C PHE A 34 1.87 8.97 3.11
N SER A 35 2.32 9.44 4.26
CA SER A 35 2.52 10.87 4.51
C SER A 35 3.90 11.10 5.12
N PRO A 36 4.67 12.12 4.68
CA PRO A 36 5.99 12.41 5.25
C PRO A 36 5.91 12.63 6.77
N GLY A 37 6.87 12.08 7.51
CA GLY A 37 6.91 12.15 8.98
C GLY A 37 6.01 11.14 9.70
N LYS A 38 5.23 10.35 8.98
CA LYS A 38 4.47 9.22 9.52
C LYS A 38 5.01 7.92 8.91
N ALA A 39 5.74 7.13 9.71
CA ALA A 39 6.06 5.76 9.33
C ALA A 39 4.80 4.89 9.49
N MET A 40 4.56 3.97 8.57
CA MET A 40 3.55 2.93 8.76
C MET A 40 4.03 2.03 9.91
N THR A 41 3.33 2.04 11.04
CA THR A 41 3.66 1.20 12.20
C THR A 41 2.74 -0.02 12.32
N SER A 42 1.61 -0.02 11.63
CA SER A 42 0.68 -1.13 11.52
C SER A 42 -0.07 -1.05 10.19
N LEU A 43 -0.31 -2.20 9.59
CA LEU A 43 -1.25 -2.39 8.50
C LEU A 43 -2.44 -3.12 9.11
N ASN A 44 -3.60 -2.45 9.20
CA ASN A 44 -4.85 -3.15 9.51
C ASN A 44 -5.30 -3.85 8.24
N ASP A 45 -4.66 -4.99 7.97
CA ASP A 45 -5.17 -5.95 7.01
C ASP A 45 -6.51 -6.45 7.57
N LYS A 46 -7.61 -6.02 6.96
CA LYS A 46 -8.91 -6.62 7.23
C LYS A 46 -8.86 -7.99 6.56
N LYS A 47 -8.34 -8.98 7.29
CA LYS A 47 -8.64 -10.38 7.01
C LYS A 47 -10.15 -10.48 6.81
N LEU A 48 -10.56 -10.76 5.59
CA LEU A 48 -11.93 -11.15 5.26
C LEU A 48 -12.32 -12.39 6.08
#